data_AF-A0A4Y3KN63-F1
#
_entry.id   AF-A0A4Y3KN63-F1
#
_cell.length_a   1.000
_cell.length_b   1.000
_cell.length_c   1.000
_cell.angle_alpha   90.00
_cell.angle_beta   90.00
_cell.angle_gamma   90.00
#
_symmetry.space_group_name_H-M   'P 1'
#
loop_
_entity.id
_entity.type
_entity.pdbx_description
1 polymer ?
#
loop_
_entity_poly.entity_id
_entity_poly.type
_entity_poly.pdbx_seq_one_letter_code
_entity_poly.pdbx_strand_id
1 'polypeptide(L)'
;MTATGPELTEPGEILRRNVPRAMFDGEKMSKTAFAPSDHDGMTSTLRGHVSVADAASRWEGNSPLIGTWPLPVHLANEIGLPCYDDGQQPCACGCEAMYPEDHASVDHRVLPSRSAQLRAARKIRDAVEAAGPLT
;
A
#
# COMPACT_ATOMS: atom_id res chain seq x y z
N MET A 1 1.39 7.24 -16.89
CA MET A 1 0.57 6.01 -16.99
C MET A 1 -0.33 5.99 -15.78
N THR A 2 -1.63 6.28 -15.95
CA THR A 2 -2.64 6.11 -14.89
C THR A 2 -2.69 4.64 -14.47
N ALA A 3 -2.95 4.36 -13.19
CA ALA A 3 -3.27 2.99 -12.77
C ALA A 3 -4.55 2.62 -13.50
N THR A 4 -4.55 1.50 -14.21
CA THR A 4 -5.60 1.11 -15.16
C THR A 4 -6.55 0.04 -14.61
N GLY A 5 -6.40 -0.30 -13.33
CA GLY A 5 -7.29 -1.20 -12.61
C GLY A 5 -8.66 -0.57 -12.28
N PRO A 6 -9.71 -1.36 -12.01
CA PRO A 6 -10.94 -0.84 -11.44
C PRO A 6 -10.68 -0.18 -10.08
N GLU A 7 -11.33 0.96 -9.85
CA GLU A 7 -11.27 1.66 -8.57
C GLU A 7 -12.00 0.87 -7.49
N LEU A 8 -11.35 0.71 -6.34
CA LEU A 8 -11.91 0.04 -5.17
C LEU A 8 -12.71 1.07 -4.34
N THR A 9 -14.01 0.82 -4.19
CA THR A 9 -14.93 1.77 -3.53
C THR A 9 -15.75 1.14 -2.41
N GLU A 10 -15.66 -0.18 -2.21
CA GLU A 10 -16.45 -0.89 -1.20
C GLU A 10 -16.03 -0.50 0.23
N PRO A 11 -16.95 -0.01 1.10
CA PRO A 11 -16.61 0.48 2.44
C PRO A 11 -15.95 -0.56 3.37
N GLY A 12 -16.20 -1.85 3.14
CA GLY A 12 -15.64 -2.96 3.90
C GLY A 12 -14.33 -3.53 3.36
N GLU A 13 -13.86 -3.05 2.21
CA GLU A 13 -12.63 -3.55 1.61
C GLU A 13 -11.41 -3.10 2.44
N ILE A 14 -10.50 -4.04 2.68
CA ILE A 14 -9.25 -3.82 3.40
C ILE A 14 -8.11 -4.22 2.47
N LEU A 15 -7.11 -3.36 2.34
CA LEU A 15 -5.84 -3.68 1.69
C LEU A 15 -4.82 -4.10 2.74
N ARG A 16 -3.82 -4.88 2.32
CA ARG A 16 -2.75 -5.39 3.17
C ARG A 16 -1.45 -4.72 2.79
N ARG A 17 -0.89 -3.97 3.73
CA ARG A 17 0.42 -3.34 3.57
C ARG A 17 1.46 -4.11 4.38
N ASN A 18 2.35 -4.79 3.68
CA ASN A 18 3.56 -5.32 4.29
C ASN A 18 4.51 -4.17 4.65
N VAL A 19 5.00 -4.17 5.88
CA VAL A 19 5.98 -3.18 6.35
C VAL A 19 7.30 -3.89 6.60
N PRO A 20 8.38 -3.55 5.87
CA PRO A 20 9.72 -4.05 6.14
C PRO A 20 10.20 -3.62 7.53
N ARG A 21 10.99 -4.46 8.20
CA ARG A 21 11.59 -4.13 9.50
C ARG A 21 12.49 -2.89 9.43
N ALA A 22 13.11 -2.60 8.29
CA ALA A 22 13.85 -1.37 8.07
C ALA A 22 12.99 -0.09 8.15
N MET A 23 11.67 -0.21 8.02
CA MET A 23 10.71 0.88 8.17
C MET A 23 10.09 0.93 9.58
N PHE A 24 10.71 0.27 10.56
CA PHE A 24 10.25 0.24 11.95
C PHE A 24 11.45 0.46 12.88
N ASP A 25 11.38 1.46 13.77
CA ASP A 25 12.49 1.80 14.66
C ASP A 25 12.45 1.03 16.00
N GLY A 26 11.44 0.17 16.19
CA GLY A 26 11.21 -0.61 17.41
C GLY A 26 10.04 -0.11 18.23
N GLU A 27 9.69 1.17 18.11
CA GLU A 27 8.53 1.77 18.79
C GLU A 27 7.47 2.22 17.80
N LYS A 28 7.88 2.69 16.61
CA LYS A 28 7.01 3.29 15.60
C LYS A 28 7.39 2.90 14.19
N MET A 29 6.37 2.90 13.33
CA MET A 29 6.53 2.89 11.89
C MET A 29 7.18 4.18 11.42
N SER A 30 8.12 4.03 10.48
CA SER A 30 8.70 5.13 9.74
C SER A 30 7.60 5.97 9.09
N LYS A 31 7.84 7.27 9.02
CA LYS A 31 6.99 8.24 8.32
C LYS A 31 6.82 7.91 6.83
N THR A 32 7.67 7.02 6.28
CA THR A 32 7.64 6.57 4.88
C THR A 32 7.06 5.18 4.67
N ALA A 33 6.55 4.48 5.71
CA ALA A 33 6.02 3.12 5.57
C ALA A 33 4.85 3.00 4.56
N PHE A 34 4.08 4.08 4.43
CA PHE A 34 2.96 4.26 3.49
C PHE A 34 3.24 5.38 2.48
N ALA A 35 4.50 5.79 2.31
CA ALA A 35 4.83 6.75 1.27
C ALA A 35 4.71 6.09 -0.11
N PRO A 36 4.33 6.85 -1.14
CA PRO A 36 4.38 6.31 -2.48
C PRO A 36 5.82 6.14 -2.93
N SER A 37 6.03 5.11 -3.75
CA SER A 37 7.28 4.83 -4.44
C SER A 37 7.67 6.00 -5.34
N ASP A 38 8.98 6.25 -5.44
CA ASP A 38 9.52 7.29 -6.32
C ASP A 38 9.39 6.92 -7.80
N HIS A 39 9.16 5.64 -8.12
CA HIS A 39 9.02 5.17 -9.50
C HIS A 39 7.65 5.48 -10.10
N ASP A 40 6.58 5.21 -9.35
CA ASP A 40 5.21 5.21 -9.87
C ASP A 40 4.25 6.13 -9.12
N GLY A 41 4.68 6.71 -8.00
CA GLY A 41 3.84 7.57 -7.18
C GLY A 41 2.72 6.83 -6.45
N MET A 42 2.85 5.51 -6.24
CA MET A 42 1.86 4.67 -5.56
C MET A 42 2.42 3.96 -4.34
N THR A 43 1.53 3.57 -3.44
CA THR A 43 1.84 2.61 -2.38
C THR A 43 1.27 1.26 -2.74
N SER A 44 2.16 0.29 -2.98
CA SER A 44 1.81 -1.10 -3.28
C SER A 44 1.27 -1.83 -2.05
N THR A 45 0.19 -2.57 -2.27
CA THR A 45 -0.55 -3.36 -1.29
C THR A 45 -1.07 -4.65 -1.93
N LEU A 46 -1.70 -5.51 -1.13
CA LEU A 46 -2.45 -6.66 -1.61
C LEU A 46 -3.91 -6.55 -1.20
N ARG A 47 -4.82 -7.21 -1.93
CA ARG A 47 -6.24 -7.30 -1.59
C ARG A 47 -6.47 -8.01 -0.25
N GLY A 48 -7.58 -7.71 0.40
CA GLY A 48 -7.89 -8.21 1.75
C GLY A 48 -8.11 -9.73 1.83
N HIS A 49 -8.49 -10.35 0.71
CA HIS A 49 -8.74 -11.79 0.61
C HIS A 49 -7.45 -12.64 0.67
N VAL A 50 -6.28 -12.04 0.41
CA VAL A 50 -4.98 -12.71 0.55
C VAL A 50 -4.71 -12.97 2.03
N SER A 51 -4.23 -14.15 2.45
CA SER A 51 -3.94 -14.37 3.87
C SER A 51 -2.76 -13.52 4.37
N VAL A 52 -2.61 -13.30 5.68
CA VAL A 52 -1.44 -12.58 6.24
C VAL A 52 -0.14 -13.32 5.90
N ALA A 53 -0.17 -14.65 5.99
CA ALA A 53 0.97 -15.51 5.69
C ALA A 53 1.37 -15.43 4.20
N ASP A 54 0.37 -15.45 3.30
CA ASP A 54 0.63 -15.34 1.85
C ASP A 54 1.09 -13.93 1.46
N ALA A 55 0.54 -12.90 2.11
CA ALA A 55 1.03 -11.55 1.92
C ALA A 55 2.50 -11.44 2.33
N ALA A 56 2.87 -12.00 3.48
CA ALA A 56 4.24 -11.96 3.99
C ALA A 56 5.23 -12.72 3.08
N SER A 57 4.89 -13.95 2.69
CA SER A 57 5.78 -14.83 1.89
C SER A 57 6.15 -14.22 0.54
N ARG A 58 5.23 -13.47 -0.08
CA ARG A 58 5.46 -12.81 -1.38
C ARG A 58 6.45 -11.65 -1.31
N TRP A 59 6.73 -11.11 -0.12
CA TRP A 59 7.66 -9.99 0.09
C TRP A 59 9.03 -10.43 0.60
N GLU A 60 9.15 -11.65 1.13
CA GLU A 60 10.35 -12.14 1.83
C GLU A 60 11.64 -12.12 0.98
N GLY A 61 11.55 -11.95 -0.35
CA GLY A 61 12.72 -11.87 -1.22
C GLY A 61 13.61 -10.62 -1.06
N ASN A 62 13.11 -9.51 -0.50
CA ASN A 62 13.83 -8.21 -0.55
C ASN A 62 14.18 -7.60 0.81
N SER A 63 13.47 -7.92 1.89
CA SER A 63 13.76 -7.44 3.25
C SER A 63 12.91 -8.18 4.28
N PRO A 64 13.44 -8.48 5.48
CA PRO A 64 12.64 -9.07 6.56
C PRO A 64 11.48 -8.14 6.93
N LEU A 65 10.28 -8.69 7.02
CA LEU A 65 9.08 -7.96 7.42
C LEU A 65 9.01 -7.78 8.93
N ILE A 66 8.43 -6.65 9.39
CA ILE A 66 7.99 -6.50 10.78
C ILE A 66 6.54 -6.97 10.97
N GLY A 67 5.73 -6.89 9.91
CA GLY A 67 4.34 -7.32 9.93
C GLY A 67 3.54 -6.79 8.75
N THR A 68 2.25 -7.10 8.76
CA THR A 68 1.28 -6.66 7.75
C THR A 68 0.23 -5.79 8.44
N TRP A 69 -0.05 -4.60 7.94
CA TRP A 69 -1.08 -3.71 8.49
C TRP A 69 -2.34 -3.70 7.61
N PRO A 70 -3.53 -3.60 8.23
CA PRO A 70 -4.75 -3.38 7.48
C PRO A 70 -4.82 -1.92 7.04
N LEU A 71 -5.17 -1.70 5.78
CA LEU A 71 -5.47 -0.40 5.22
C LEU A 71 -6.90 -0.41 4.67
N PRO A 72 -7.90 0.03 5.45
CA PRO A 72 -9.27 0.13 4.96
C PRO A 72 -9.34 1.08 3.75
N VAL A 73 -10.02 0.67 2.68
CA VAL A 73 -10.13 1.49 1.46
C VAL A 73 -10.83 2.81 1.74
N HIS A 74 -11.88 2.81 2.58
CA HIS A 74 -12.59 4.04 2.96
C HIS A 74 -11.67 5.07 3.63
N LEU A 75 -10.67 4.64 4.41
CA LEU A 75 -9.71 5.54 5.06
C LEU A 75 -8.83 6.27 4.03
N ALA A 76 -8.37 5.57 2.98
CA ALA A 76 -7.62 6.20 1.90
C ALA A 76 -8.50 7.19 1.12
N ASN A 77 -9.74 6.79 0.82
CA ASN A 77 -10.72 7.62 0.11
C ASN A 77 -11.07 8.89 0.89
N GLU A 78 -11.26 8.82 2.22
CA GLU A 78 -11.47 9.99 3.09
C GLU A 78 -10.29 10.98 3.07
N ILE A 79 -9.07 10.48 2.85
CA ILE A 79 -7.86 11.29 2.69
C ILE A 79 -7.70 11.81 1.25
N GLY A 80 -8.60 11.43 0.34
CA GLY A 80 -8.61 11.81 -1.07
C GLY A 80 -7.61 11.01 -1.91
N LEU A 81 -7.32 9.77 -1.51
CA LEU A 81 -6.43 8.86 -2.20
C LEU A 81 -7.22 7.66 -2.74
N PRO A 82 -7.45 7.57 -4.06
CA PRO A 82 -8.14 6.43 -4.63
C PRO A 82 -7.28 5.17 -4.57
N CYS A 83 -7.95 4.03 -4.38
CA CYS A 83 -7.35 2.71 -4.40
C CYS A 83 -7.75 1.99 -5.70
N TYR A 84 -6.83 1.22 -6.28
CA TYR A 84 -7.07 0.47 -7.51
C TYR A 84 -6.70 -1.00 -7.32
N ASP A 85 -7.49 -1.88 -7.93
CA ASP A 85 -7.10 -3.26 -8.17
C ASP A 85 -6.35 -3.33 -9.49
N ASP A 86 -5.04 -3.20 -9.43
CA ASP A 86 -4.13 -3.19 -10.57
C ASP A 86 -3.43 -4.55 -10.75
N GLY A 87 -4.06 -5.62 -10.26
CA GLY A 87 -3.63 -6.98 -10.56
C GLY A 87 -3.61 -7.27 -12.06
N GLN A 88 -2.66 -8.10 -12.49
CA GLN A 88 -2.41 -8.44 -13.90
C GLN A 88 -2.07 -7.24 -14.81
N GLN A 89 -1.83 -6.04 -14.25
CA GLN A 89 -1.32 -4.91 -15.04
C GLN A 89 0.20 -5.02 -15.20
N PRO A 90 0.79 -4.45 -16.27
CA PRO A 90 2.25 -4.36 -16.41
C PRO A 90 2.89 -3.65 -15.21
N CYS A 91 4.05 -4.14 -14.74
CA CYS A 91 4.81 -3.49 -13.68
C CYS A 91 5.09 -2.04 -14.04
N ALA A 92 4.84 -1.11 -13.11
CA ALA A 92 5.16 0.31 -13.33
C ALA A 92 6.67 0.57 -13.52
N CYS A 93 7.51 -0.40 -13.17
CA CYS A 93 8.94 -0.42 -13.42
C CYS A 93 9.33 -0.65 -14.89
N GLY A 94 8.36 -0.93 -15.77
CA GLY A 94 8.60 -1.12 -17.21
C GLY A 94 9.25 -2.45 -17.57
N CYS A 95 9.35 -3.39 -16.62
CA CYS A 95 9.72 -4.76 -16.95
C CYS A 95 8.53 -5.53 -17.55
N GLU A 96 8.80 -6.65 -18.18
CA GLU A 96 7.77 -7.52 -18.78
C GLU A 96 6.94 -8.28 -17.73
N ALA A 97 7.24 -8.11 -16.42
CA ALA A 97 6.46 -8.75 -15.36
C ALA A 97 5.11 -8.04 -15.17
N MET A 98 4.08 -8.83 -14.91
CA MET A 98 2.77 -8.34 -14.49
C MET A 98 2.68 -8.36 -12.96
N TYR A 99 1.90 -7.43 -12.42
CA TYR A 99 1.53 -7.50 -11.01
C TYR A 99 0.74 -8.78 -10.71
N PRO A 100 0.91 -9.39 -9.53
CA PRO A 100 0.07 -10.49 -9.07
C PRO A 100 -1.42 -10.15 -9.17
N GLU A 101 -2.28 -11.15 -9.37
CA GLU A 101 -3.74 -10.94 -9.55
C GLU A 101 -4.41 -10.19 -8.40
N ASP A 102 -3.88 -10.33 -7.19
CA ASP A 102 -4.38 -9.72 -5.97
C ASP A 102 -3.59 -8.48 -5.55
N HIS A 103 -2.81 -7.91 -6.46
CA HIS A 103 -2.13 -6.64 -6.24
C HIS A 103 -3.13 -5.49 -6.24
N ALA A 104 -2.92 -4.54 -5.34
CA ALA A 104 -3.68 -3.32 -5.29
C ALA A 104 -2.77 -2.15 -4.93
N SER A 105 -3.15 -0.95 -5.36
CA SER A 105 -2.34 0.25 -5.14
C SER A 105 -3.17 1.41 -4.60
N VAL A 106 -2.56 2.21 -3.73
CA VAL A 106 -3.07 3.53 -3.35
C VAL A 106 -2.38 4.59 -4.22
N ASP A 107 -3.16 5.36 -4.97
CA ASP A 107 -2.62 6.34 -5.91
C ASP A 107 -2.45 7.71 -5.25
N HIS A 108 -1.20 8.10 -5.01
CA HIS A 108 -0.86 9.41 -4.46
C HIS A 108 -0.65 10.49 -5.53
N ARG A 109 -0.65 10.15 -6.82
CA ARG A 109 -0.41 11.11 -7.91
C ARG A 109 -1.54 12.10 -8.09
N VAL A 110 -2.72 11.80 -7.55
CA VAL A 110 -3.85 12.74 -7.47
C VAL A 110 -3.51 13.99 -6.66
N LEU A 111 -2.48 13.94 -5.80
CA LEU A 111 -2.03 15.06 -4.99
C LEU A 111 -0.97 15.90 -5.72
N PRO A 112 -1.01 17.23 -5.61
CA PRO A 112 -0.26 18.14 -6.49
C PRO A 112 1.25 18.24 -6.19
N SER A 113 1.76 17.60 -5.13
CA SER A 113 3.18 17.70 -4.75
C SER A 113 3.63 16.54 -3.88
N ARG A 114 4.93 16.22 -3.94
CA ARG A 114 5.56 15.21 -3.06
C ARG A 114 5.30 15.49 -1.58
N SER A 115 5.34 16.75 -1.16
CA SER A 115 5.03 17.15 0.22
C SER A 115 3.58 16.85 0.61
N ALA A 116 2.61 17.03 -0.30
CA ALA A 116 1.22 16.65 -0.06
C ALA A 116 1.06 15.13 0.02
N GLN A 117 1.71 14.39 -0.89
CA GLN A 117 1.73 12.93 -0.88
C GLN A 117 2.26 12.35 0.43
N LEU A 118 3.41 12.86 0.91
CA LEU A 118 4.01 12.42 2.17
C LEU A 118 3.16 12.79 3.39
N ARG A 119 2.41 13.90 3.35
CA ARG A 119 1.44 14.23 4.41
C ARG A 119 0.29 13.24 4.43
N ALA A 120 -0.27 12.90 3.28
CA ALA A 120 -1.36 11.94 3.16
C ALA A 120 -0.93 10.52 3.58
N ALA A 121 0.24 10.09 3.12
CA ALA A 121 0.90 8.85 3.56
C ALA A 121 1.06 8.76 5.08
N ARG A 122 1.49 9.85 5.72
CA ARG A 122 1.60 9.91 7.19
C ARG A 122 0.25 9.76 7.87
N LYS A 123 -0.81 10.40 7.36
CA LYS A 123 -2.17 10.23 7.91
C LYS A 123 -2.64 8.78 7.85
N ILE A 124 -2.41 8.11 6.72
CA ILE A 124 -2.69 6.66 6.60
C ILE A 124 -1.89 5.89 7.65
N ARG A 125 -0.57 6.10 7.70
CA ARG A 125 0.32 5.41 8.64
C ARG A 125 -0.12 5.60 10.09
N ASP A 126 -0.38 6.84 10.51
CA ASP A 126 -0.81 7.14 11.89
C ASP A 126 -2.15 6.46 12.23
N ALA A 127 -3.09 6.41 11.28
CA ALA A 127 -4.40 5.77 11.48
C ALA A 127 -4.31 4.25 11.60
N VAL A 128 -3.51 3.58 10.76
CA VAL A 128 -3.36 2.12 10.81
C VAL A 128 -2.40 1.66 11.91
N GLU A 129 -1.42 2.49 12.29
CA GLU A 129 -0.51 2.23 13.41
C GLU A 129 -1.27 2.03 14.72
N ALA A 130 -2.32 2.83 14.94
CA ALA A 130 -3.19 2.71 16.10
C ALA A 130 -3.97 1.38 16.16
N ALA A 131 -4.23 0.75 15.02
CA ALA A 131 -4.88 -0.56 14.94
C ALA A 131 -3.92 -1.74 15.18
N GLY A 132 -2.61 -1.53 14.97
CA GLY A 132 -1.60 -2.58 15.06
C GLY A 132 -1.54 -3.50 13.83
N PRO A 133 -0.50 -4.37 13.76
CA PRO A 133 -0.37 -5.33 12.67
C PRO A 133 -1.43 -6.43 12.79
N LEU A 134 -1.78 -7.02 11.63
CA LEU A 134 -2.54 -8.25 11.53
C LEU A 134 -1.71 -9.43 12.04
N THR A 135 -2.34 -10.32 12.80
CA THR A 135 -1.79 -11.61 13.24
C THR A 135 -2.09 -12.71 12.25
#